data_AF-A0A5K1CDN2-F1
#
_entry.id   AF-A0A5K1CDN2-F1
#
_cell.length_a   1.000
_cell.length_b   1.000
_cell.length_c   1.000
_cell.angle_alpha   90.00
_cell.angle_beta   90.00
_cell.angle_gamma   90.00
#
_symmetry.space_group_name_H-M   'P 1'
#
loop_
_entity.id
_entity.type
_entity.pdbx_description
1 polymer ?
#
loop_
_entity_poly.entity_id
_entity_poly.type
_entity_poly.pdbx_seq_one_letter_code
_entity_poly.pdbx_strand_id
1 'polypeptide(L)' 'VGYLAASIRSVADARVGDTITHSARRAKNSLPGYEEATPMVFCGLFPVDAD' A
#
# COMPACT_ATOMS: atom_id res chain seq x y z
N VAL A 1 -5.46 5.15 -17.37
CA VAL A 1 -5.68 4.18 -16.26
C VAL A 1 -5.26 2.81 -16.76
N GLY A 2 -4.50 2.03 -15.99
CA GLY A 2 -3.90 0.75 -16.40
C GLY A 2 -3.43 -0.07 -15.19
N TYR A 3 -2.67 -1.14 -15.43
CA TYR A 3 -2.12 -2.02 -14.38
C TYR A 3 -0.63 -2.32 -14.62
N LEU A 4 0.10 -2.65 -13.56
CA LEU A 4 1.50 -3.06 -13.58
C LEU A 4 1.66 -4.34 -12.76
N ALA A 5 2.35 -5.34 -13.31
CA ALA A 5 2.78 -6.53 -12.58
C ALA A 5 4.32 -6.55 -12.55
N ALA A 6 4.90 -6.53 -11.35
CA ALA A 6 6.35 -6.45 -11.16
C ALA A 6 6.88 -7.46 -10.12
N SER A 7 6.25 -8.64 -10.04
CA SER A 7 6.59 -9.70 -9.08
C SER A 7 6.62 -9.22 -7.62
N ILE A 8 5.71 -8.32 -7.29
CA ILE A 8 5.57 -7.74 -5.94
C ILE A 8 4.94 -8.79 -5.04
N ARG A 9 5.60 -9.09 -3.90
CA ARG A 9 5.20 -10.18 -3.00
C ARG A 9 4.03 -9.79 -2.10
N SER A 10 3.99 -8.55 -1.63
CA SER A 10 2.96 -8.05 -0.72
C SER A 10 2.33 -6.77 -1.23
N VAL A 11 1.02 -6.62 -1.05
CA VAL A 11 0.31 -5.35 -1.31
C VAL A 11 0.82 -4.20 -0.44
N ALA A 12 1.41 -4.49 0.73
CA ALA A 12 2.01 -3.47 1.57
C ALA A 12 3.25 -2.80 0.94
N ASP A 13 3.87 -3.44 -0.06
CA ASP A 13 5.00 -2.91 -0.83
C ASP A 13 4.55 -1.97 -1.97
N ALA A 14 3.26 -2.00 -2.33
CA ALA A 14 2.66 -1.20 -3.39
C ALA A 14 1.40 -0.49 -2.87
N ARG A 15 1.62 0.48 -1.98
CA ARG A 15 0.56 1.15 -1.22
C ARG A 15 -0.29 2.05 -2.11
N VAL A 16 -1.55 2.21 -1.74
CA VAL A 16 -2.49 3.08 -2.47
C VAL A 16 -2.02 4.53 -2.36
N GLY A 17 -1.94 5.21 -3.50
CA GLY A 17 -1.49 6.60 -3.59
C GLY A 17 0.03 6.79 -3.73
N ASP A 18 0.83 5.72 -3.65
CA ASP A 18 2.29 5.80 -3.79
C ASP A 18 2.73 6.18 -5.22
N THR A 19 3.98 6.62 -5.37
CA THR A 19 4.56 7.10 -6.63
C THR A 19 5.53 6.09 -7.24
N ILE A 20 5.16 5.51 -8.38
CA ILE A 20 6.03 4.61 -9.15
C ILE A 20 6.99 5.43 -10.02
N THR A 21 8.29 5.15 -9.94
CA THR A 21 9.34 5.77 -10.78
C THR A 21 10.37 4.75 -11.27
N HIS A 22 11.18 5.13 -12.26
CA HIS A 22 12.22 4.26 -12.79
C HIS A 22 13.40 4.13 -11.82
N SER A 23 13.98 2.94 -11.72
CA SER A 23 15.15 2.68 -10.88
C SER A 23 16.38 3.48 -11.31
N ALA A 24 16.66 3.52 -12.62
CA ALA A 24 17.80 4.23 -13.21
C ALA A 24 17.59 5.74 -13.34
N ARG A 25 16.33 6.19 -13.34
CA ARG A 25 15.96 7.60 -13.49
C ARG A 25 14.81 7.92 -12.53
N ARG A 26 15.18 8.12 -11.26
CA ARG A 26 14.22 8.44 -10.21
C ARG A 26 13.62 9.83 -10.40
N ALA A 27 12.34 9.96 -10.10
CA ALA A 27 11.69 11.25 -9.94
C ALA A 27 12.34 12.03 -8.78
N LYS A 28 12.44 13.35 -8.92
CA LYS A 28 13.03 14.21 -7.87
C LYS A 28 12.15 14.27 -6.63
N ASN A 29 10.84 14.29 -6.82
CA ASN A 29 9.82 14.40 -5.77
C ASN A 29 8.73 13.35 -6.01
N SER A 30 8.14 12.84 -4.93
CA SER A 30 6.93 12.02 -4.99
C SER A 30 5.69 12.88 -5.28
N LEU A 31 4.62 12.25 -5.76
CA LEU A 31 3.33 12.93 -5.93
C LEU A 31 2.77 13.34 -4.58
N PRO A 32 2.18 14.55 -4.47
CA PRO A 32 1.54 14.99 -3.24
C PRO A 32 0.27 14.17 -2.96
N GLY A 33 -0.09 14.05 -1.68
CA GLY A 33 -1.36 13.43 -1.25
C GLY A 33 -1.28 11.95 -0.87
N TYR A 34 -0.11 11.32 -0.99
CA TYR A 34 0.11 10.03 -0.35
C TYR A 34 0.26 10.22 1.17
N GLU A 35 -0.50 9.45 1.94
CA GLU A 35 -0.43 9.38 3.40
C GLU A 35 -0.55 7.92 3.84
N GLU A 36 0.24 7.53 4.85
CA GLU A 36 0.16 6.17 5.38
C GLU A 36 -1.14 5.98 6.17
N ALA A 37 -1.83 4.87 5.90
CA ALA A 37 -3.10 4.57 6.55
C ALA A 37 -2.89 4.39 8.07
N THR A 38 -3.43 5.33 8.85
CA THR A 38 -3.46 5.27 10.31
C THR A 38 -4.78 4.61 10.76
N PRO A 39 -4.73 3.49 11.50
CA PRO A 39 -5.96 2.87 12.01
C PRO A 39 -6.64 3.81 13.02
N MET A 40 -7.88 4.22 12.74
CA MET A 40 -8.60 5.20 13.55
C MET A 40 -9.47 4.56 14.64
N VAL A 41 -9.89 3.31 14.46
CA VAL A 41 -10.77 2.58 15.38
C VAL A 41 -10.28 1.15 15.50
N PHE A 42 -10.28 0.64 16.73
CA PHE A 42 -9.90 -0.75 17.04
C PHE A 42 -11.09 -1.46 17.68
N CYS A 43 -11.32 -2.72 17.31
CA CYS A 43 -12.23 -3.62 17.99
C CYS A 43 -11.56 -5.00 18.17
N GLY A 44 -11.94 -5.72 19.23
CA GLY A 44 -11.51 -7.10 19.42
C GLY A 44 -12.37 -8.04 18.59
N LEU A 45 -11.75 -8.85 17.72
CA LEU A 45 -12.42 -9.96 17.07
C LEU A 45 -12.18 -11.24 17.87
N PHE A 46 -13.28 -11.89 18.26
CA PHE A 46 -13.26 -13.22 18.86
C PHE A 46 -14.13 -14.14 17.98
N PRO A 47 -13.64 -15.32 17.58
CA PRO A 47 -14.46 -16.29 16.86
C PRO A 47 -15.60 -16.76 17.77
N VAL A 48 -16.77 -17.02 17.18
CA VAL A 48 -17.95 -17.48 17.92
C VAL A 48 -17.88 -18.97 18.28
N ASP A 49 -17.13 -19.76 17.52
CA ASP A 49 -16.86 -21.18 17.76
C ASP A 49 -15.39 -21.50 17.46
N ALA A 50 -14.81 -22.44 18.20
CA ALA A 50 -13.40 -22.86 18.10
C ALA A 50 -13.22 -24.36 17.80
N ASP A 51 -14.30 -25.04 17.39
CA ASP A 51 -14.30 -26.46 17.00
C ASP A 51 -13.86 -26.67 15.53
#